data_AF-A0A382P6C3-F1
#
_entry.id   AF-A0A382P6C3-F1
#
_cell.length_a   1.000
_cell.length_b   1.000
_cell.length_c   1.000
_cell.angle_alpha   90.00
_cell.angle_beta   90.00
_cell.angle_gamma   90.00
#
_symmetry.space_group_name_H-M   'P 1'
#
loop_
_entity.id
_entity.type
_entity.pdbx_description
1 polymer ?
#
loop_
_entity_poly.entity_id
_entity_poly.type
_entity_poly.pdbx_seq_one_letter_code
_entity_poly.pdbx_strand_id
1 'polypeptide(L)'
;GLLVGTMFSLSNIYMWVSMKRIDNAERFFPAMKFGFVLIVIAATIWFTPRRFFATMMPEPGMDSAMVLPDNLAFLALMISKNTAAFALVTVTFVNYIFYTIATKTGKVHYGKINPLGTYCLIFLGFADIWLMSWMGTIRELSRMNWHVYKVFKDVTPEKFAPTLAEAGFHVTAIVWTFFLMMTCIIWLGIKYPKSKKKAEEVSSQATPQMAE
;
A
#
# COMPACT_ATOMS: atom_id res chain seq x y z
N GLY A 1 9.07 -3.47 1.40
CA GLY A 1 9.32 -2.86 2.72
C GLY A 1 8.59 -1.55 2.87
N LEU A 2 8.91 -0.60 1.99
CA LEU A 2 8.11 0.61 1.79
C LEU A 2 6.61 0.31 1.71
N LEU A 3 6.22 -0.73 0.95
CA LEU A 3 4.83 -1.15 0.82
C LEU A 3 4.12 -1.43 2.16
N VAL A 4 4.76 -2.17 3.06
CA VAL A 4 4.15 -2.49 4.37
C VAL A 4 3.93 -1.20 5.16
N GLY A 5 4.93 -0.32 5.18
CA GLY A 5 4.84 0.99 5.83
C GLY A 5 3.75 1.88 5.23
N THR A 6 3.66 1.98 3.90
CA THR A 6 2.65 2.79 3.21
C THR A 6 1.25 2.23 3.42
N MET A 7 1.08 0.92 3.30
CA MET A 7 -0.21 0.25 3.43
C MET A 7 -0.80 0.45 4.84
N PHE A 8 0.00 0.20 5.88
CA PHE A 8 -0.44 0.42 7.26
C PHE A 8 -0.64 1.90 7.57
N SER A 9 0.21 2.81 7.09
CA SER A 9 0.05 4.25 7.32
C SER A 9 -1.24 4.80 6.71
N LEU A 10 -1.51 4.52 5.43
CA LEU A 10 -2.71 4.97 4.72
C LEU A 10 -3.98 4.35 5.28
N SER A 11 -3.95 3.07 5.66
CA SER A 11 -5.09 2.41 6.31
C SER A 11 -5.44 3.07 7.65
N ASN A 12 -4.44 3.41 8.46
CA ASN A 12 -4.67 4.09 9.74
C ASN A 12 -5.15 5.55 9.56
N ILE A 13 -4.64 6.27 8.55
CA ILE A 13 -5.16 7.60 8.18
C ILE A 13 -6.63 7.50 7.76
N TYR A 14 -6.99 6.49 6.96
CA TYR A 14 -8.36 6.27 6.54
C TYR A 14 -9.28 6.00 7.74
N MET A 15 -8.87 5.13 8.68
CA MET A 15 -9.63 4.88 9.91
C MET A 15 -9.83 6.17 10.72
N TRP A 16 -8.79 7.00 10.84
CA TRP A 16 -8.91 8.28 11.53
C TRP A 16 -9.89 9.25 10.86
N VAL A 17 -9.78 9.41 9.53
CA VAL A 17 -10.69 10.26 8.76
C VAL A 17 -12.14 9.74 8.85
N SER A 18 -12.31 8.42 8.84
CA SER A 18 -13.59 7.75 9.00
C SER A 18 -14.19 7.99 10.39
N MET A 19 -13.39 8.08 11.46
CA MET A 19 -13.90 8.36 12.82
C MET A 19 -14.43 9.79 12.98
N LYS A 20 -13.97 10.76 12.18
CA LYS A 20 -14.47 12.15 12.24
C LYS A 20 -15.95 12.30 11.86
N ARG A 21 -16.59 11.26 11.30
CA ARG A 21 -18.02 11.23 10.98
C ARG A 21 -18.90 10.66 12.11
N ILE A 22 -18.29 10.18 13.19
CA ILE A 22 -18.97 9.48 14.29
C ILE A 22 -19.02 10.40 15.51
N ASP A 23 -20.21 10.59 16.08
CA ASP A 23 -20.38 11.35 17.32
C ASP A 23 -19.67 10.66 18.50
N ASN A 24 -19.13 11.44 19.44
CA ASN A 24 -18.42 10.93 20.63
C ASN A 24 -17.07 10.22 20.33
N ALA A 25 -16.60 10.24 19.08
CA ALA A 25 -15.30 9.68 18.70
C ALA A 25 -14.09 10.54 19.14
N GLU A 26 -14.33 11.78 19.58
CA GLU A 26 -13.29 12.73 19.97
C GLU A 26 -12.39 12.22 21.10
N ARG A 27 -12.95 11.40 21.99
CA ARG A 27 -12.21 10.77 23.10
C ARG A 27 -11.03 9.91 22.62
N PHE A 28 -11.12 9.34 21.43
CA PHE A 28 -10.08 8.47 20.85
C PHE A 28 -9.06 9.22 19.97
N PHE A 29 -9.30 10.51 19.66
CA PHE A 29 -8.38 11.31 18.84
C PHE A 29 -6.96 11.45 19.40
N PRO A 30 -6.73 11.68 20.72
CA PRO A 30 -5.37 11.72 21.24
C PRO A 30 -4.66 10.36 21.09
N ALA A 31 -5.32 9.25 21.43
CA ALA A 31 -4.75 7.92 21.31
C ALA A 31 -4.37 7.56 19.86
N MET A 32 -5.21 7.92 18.88
CA MET A 32 -4.89 7.71 17.47
C MET A 32 -3.69 8.53 16.98
N LYS A 33 -3.51 9.77 17.46
CA LYS A 33 -2.33 10.58 17.12
C LYS A 33 -1.05 9.91 17.62
N PHE A 34 -1.06 9.36 18.84
CA PHE A 34 0.05 8.55 19.35
C PHE A 34 0.30 7.31 18.48
N GLY A 35 -0.76 6.60 18.09
CA GLY A 35 -0.66 5.48 17.16
C GLY A 35 -0.03 5.87 15.82
N PHE A 36 -0.38 7.04 15.27
CA PHE A 36 0.19 7.52 14.03
C PHE A 36 1.70 7.80 14.13
N VAL A 37 2.16 8.43 15.22
CA VAL A 37 3.59 8.67 15.47
C VAL A 37 4.35 7.34 15.57
N LEU A 38 3.79 6.34 16.26
CA LEU A 38 4.39 5.00 16.35
C LEU A 38 4.49 4.31 14.99
N ILE A 39 3.47 4.45 14.13
CA ILE A 39 3.50 3.92 12.77
C ILE A 39 4.60 4.58 11.94
N VAL A 40 4.76 5.90 12.03
CA VAL A 40 5.83 6.63 11.32
C VAL A 40 7.20 6.13 11.78
N ILE A 41 7.42 6.00 13.08
CA ILE A 41 8.69 5.45 13.63
C ILE A 41 8.95 4.03 13.10
N ALA A 42 7.94 3.16 13.15
CA ALA A 42 8.07 1.80 12.66
C ALA A 42 8.32 1.74 11.14
N ALA A 43 7.71 2.64 10.36
CA ALA A 43 7.96 2.78 8.93
C ALA A 43 9.39 3.26 8.64
N THR A 44 9.94 4.19 9.44
CA THR A 44 11.33 4.64 9.32
C THR A 44 12.33 3.52 9.63
N ILE A 45 12.09 2.72 10.68
CA ILE A 45 12.92 1.54 10.98
C ILE A 45 12.88 0.56 9.80
N TRP A 46 11.71 0.35 9.20
CA TRP A 46 11.58 -0.54 8.06
C TRP A 46 12.30 -0.03 6.81
N PHE A 47 12.30 1.30 6.59
CA PHE A 47 12.93 1.91 5.44
C PHE A 47 14.46 1.79 5.46
N THR A 48 15.06 1.57 6.64
CA THR A 48 16.52 1.50 6.82
C THR A 48 17.11 0.30 6.04
N PRO A 49 17.85 0.54 4.94
CA PRO A 49 18.49 -0.52 4.17
C PRO A 49 19.83 -0.88 4.82
N ARG A 50 20.22 -2.16 4.73
CA ARG A 50 21.51 -2.65 5.27
C ARG A 50 22.68 -2.31 4.35
N ARG A 51 22.43 -2.30 3.05
CA ARG A 51 23.40 -2.07 1.98
C ARG A 51 22.68 -1.32 0.87
N PHE A 52 23.28 -0.25 0.36
CA PHE A 52 22.76 0.48 -0.80
C PHE A 52 23.25 -0.10 -2.14
N PHE A 53 23.91 -1.25 -2.14
CA PHE A 53 24.47 -1.86 -3.35
C PHE A 53 23.39 -2.36 -4.30
N ALA A 54 23.52 -2.00 -5.59
CA ALA A 54 22.72 -2.54 -6.68
C ALA A 54 23.11 -3.98 -7.04
N THR A 55 24.29 -4.44 -6.63
CA THR A 55 24.86 -5.76 -6.92
C THR A 55 24.99 -6.59 -5.63
N MET A 56 24.80 -7.91 -5.73
CA MET A 56 24.88 -8.83 -4.58
C MET A 56 26.29 -8.98 -3.97
N MET A 57 27.32 -8.51 -4.67
CA MET A 57 28.72 -8.60 -4.23
C MET A 57 29.37 -7.22 -4.30
N PRO A 58 30.22 -6.87 -3.30
CA PRO A 58 30.98 -5.64 -3.36
C PRO A 58 32.04 -5.73 -4.47
N GLU A 59 32.04 -4.79 -5.41
CA GLU A 59 33.13 -4.68 -6.40
C GLU A 59 34.37 -4.02 -5.75
N PRO A 60 35.60 -4.37 -6.17
CA PRO A 60 36.82 -3.77 -5.63
C PRO A 60 36.88 -2.28 -5.95
N GLY A 61 36.85 -1.41 -4.94
CA GLY A 61 36.87 0.05 -5.09
C GLY A 61 35.59 0.79 -4.67
N MET A 62 34.58 0.08 -4.14
CA MET A 62 33.37 0.75 -3.64
C MET A 62 33.59 1.47 -2.31
N ASP A 63 32.99 2.65 -2.22
CA ASP A 63 33.05 3.55 -1.07
C ASP A 63 32.42 2.92 0.19
N SER A 64 33.16 2.92 1.29
CA SER A 64 32.73 2.38 2.60
C SER A 64 31.57 3.20 3.20
N ALA A 65 31.30 4.39 2.66
CA ALA A 65 30.15 5.23 3.02
C ALA A 65 28.77 4.66 2.60
N MET A 66 28.71 3.65 1.71
CA MET A 66 27.45 3.00 1.28
C MET A 66 26.93 1.91 2.24
N VAL A 67 27.62 1.69 3.35
CA VAL A 67 27.22 0.77 4.43
C VAL A 67 26.85 1.59 5.65
N LEU A 68 25.73 1.25 6.31
CA LEU A 68 25.32 1.91 7.55
C LEU A 68 26.43 1.72 8.61
N PRO A 69 26.84 2.78 9.34
CA PRO A 69 27.84 2.66 10.40
C PRO A 69 27.38 1.66 11.48
N ASP A 70 28.33 0.96 12.09
CA ASP A 70 28.09 -0.24 12.93
C ASP A 70 27.12 0.01 14.10
N ASN A 71 27.05 1.24 14.61
CA ASN A 71 26.11 1.67 15.65
C ASN A 71 24.65 1.76 15.19
N LEU A 72 24.37 1.94 13.89
CA LEU A 72 23.00 1.91 13.32
C LEU A 72 22.72 0.60 12.55
N ALA A 73 23.72 -0.25 12.33
CA ALA A 73 23.58 -1.51 11.61
C ALA A 73 22.55 -2.47 12.24
N PHE A 74 22.25 -2.31 13.54
CA PHE A 74 21.21 -3.08 14.22
C PHE A 74 19.81 -2.82 13.64
N LEU A 75 19.49 -1.58 13.25
CA LEU A 75 18.19 -1.22 12.66
C LEU A 75 17.93 -1.95 11.33
N ALA A 76 19.01 -2.28 10.62
CA ALA A 76 18.96 -2.98 9.36
C ALA A 76 18.95 -4.51 9.51
N LEU A 77 18.93 -5.06 10.74
CA LEU A 77 18.76 -6.50 11.00
C LEU A 77 17.34 -6.96 10.69
N MET A 78 17.23 -8.25 10.35
CA MET A 78 15.93 -8.90 10.12
C MET A 78 15.07 -8.91 11.40
N ILE A 79 15.70 -8.96 12.58
CA ILE A 79 15.00 -8.92 13.87
C ILE A 79 14.29 -7.58 14.09
N SER A 80 14.97 -6.46 13.87
CA SER A 80 14.39 -5.12 14.02
C SER A 80 13.26 -4.86 13.04
N LYS A 81 13.39 -5.37 11.80
CA LYS A 81 12.30 -5.33 10.82
C LYS A 81 11.10 -6.11 11.34
N ASN A 82 11.26 -7.38 11.73
CA ASN A 82 10.13 -8.18 12.20
C ASN A 82 9.43 -7.58 13.44
N THR A 83 10.19 -7.02 14.38
CA THR A 83 9.65 -6.28 15.53
C THR A 83 8.82 -5.06 15.09
N ALA A 84 9.30 -4.30 14.10
CA ALA A 84 8.55 -3.16 13.55
C ALA A 84 7.25 -3.61 12.85
N ALA A 85 7.25 -4.74 12.12
CA ALA A 85 6.00 -5.29 11.54
C ALA A 85 5.01 -5.67 12.64
N PHE A 86 5.47 -6.33 13.68
CA PHE A 86 4.61 -6.71 14.80
C PHE A 86 4.01 -5.46 15.45
N ALA A 87 4.81 -4.43 15.72
CA ALA A 87 4.33 -3.15 16.23
C ALA A 87 3.30 -2.50 15.30
N LEU A 88 3.52 -2.48 13.99
CA LEU A 88 2.57 -1.94 13.00
C LEU A 88 1.22 -2.67 13.05
N VAL A 89 1.25 -4.00 13.11
CA VAL A 89 0.03 -4.82 13.22
C VAL A 89 -0.68 -4.55 14.53
N THR A 90 0.04 -4.52 15.66
CA THR A 90 -0.55 -4.23 16.98
C THR A 90 -1.18 -2.84 17.02
N VAL A 91 -0.50 -1.81 16.53
CA VAL A 91 -1.05 -0.44 16.53
C VAL A 91 -2.29 -0.35 15.63
N THR A 92 -2.26 -0.98 14.46
CA THR A 92 -3.40 -1.02 13.54
C THR A 92 -4.58 -1.76 14.17
N PHE A 93 -4.32 -2.86 14.87
CA PHE A 93 -5.33 -3.62 15.59
C PHE A 93 -5.97 -2.80 16.73
N VAL A 94 -5.16 -2.06 17.49
CA VAL A 94 -5.66 -1.14 18.52
C VAL A 94 -6.54 -0.03 17.90
N ASN A 95 -6.10 0.56 16.79
CA ASN A 95 -6.90 1.55 16.06
C ASN A 95 -8.22 0.96 15.54
N TYR A 96 -8.21 -0.30 15.09
CA TYR A 96 -9.42 -1.00 14.69
C TYR A 96 -10.39 -1.24 15.85
N ILE A 97 -9.88 -1.56 17.06
CA ILE A 97 -10.70 -1.66 18.26
C ILE A 97 -11.34 -0.31 18.59
N PHE A 98 -10.56 0.80 18.58
CA PHE A 98 -11.11 2.14 18.81
C PHE A 98 -12.16 2.52 17.78
N TYR A 99 -11.93 2.20 16.51
CA TYR A 99 -12.92 2.40 15.44
C TYR A 99 -14.21 1.62 15.71
N THR A 100 -14.09 0.35 16.14
CA THR A 100 -15.23 -0.52 16.44
C THR A 100 -16.03 -0.01 17.65
N ILE A 101 -15.34 0.43 18.70
CA ILE A 101 -15.97 1.03 19.88
C ILE A 101 -16.70 2.31 19.50
N ALA A 102 -16.03 3.22 18.77
CA ALA A 102 -16.64 4.47 18.32
C ALA A 102 -17.91 4.22 17.50
N THR A 103 -17.87 3.25 16.58
CA THR A 103 -19.03 2.89 15.74
C THR A 103 -20.20 2.32 16.56
N LYS A 104 -19.94 1.64 17.69
CA LYS A 104 -20.99 1.11 18.58
C LYS A 104 -21.56 2.16 19.53
N THR A 105 -20.79 3.17 19.91
CA THR A 105 -21.19 4.17 20.92
C THR A 105 -21.78 5.45 20.31
N GLY A 106 -21.42 5.79 19.07
CA GLY A 106 -21.79 7.05 18.42
C GLY A 106 -22.82 6.91 17.31
N LYS A 107 -23.59 7.99 17.06
CA LYS A 107 -24.40 8.10 15.84
C LYS A 107 -23.49 8.42 14.66
N VAL A 108 -23.60 7.63 13.60
CA VAL A 108 -22.85 7.83 12.36
C VAL A 108 -23.61 8.81 11.48
N HIS A 109 -22.97 9.92 11.12
CA HIS A 109 -23.56 10.90 10.20
C HIS A 109 -23.44 10.42 8.75
N TYR A 110 -24.50 9.79 8.25
CA TYR A 110 -24.59 9.36 6.85
C TYR A 110 -24.68 10.59 5.92
N GLY A 111 -23.96 10.56 4.80
CA GLY A 111 -23.94 11.66 3.80
C GLY A 111 -22.86 12.73 4.01
N LYS A 112 -22.26 12.86 5.20
CA LYS A 112 -21.09 13.72 5.43
C LYS A 112 -19.79 12.92 5.37
N ILE A 113 -19.43 12.45 4.17
CA ILE A 113 -18.16 11.75 3.96
C ILE A 113 -17.09 12.78 3.62
N ASN A 114 -15.99 12.78 4.38
CA ASN A 114 -14.83 13.58 4.02
C ASN A 114 -14.20 13.01 2.72
N PRO A 115 -14.10 13.79 1.63
CA PRO A 115 -13.55 13.30 0.35
C PRO A 115 -12.12 12.78 0.48
N LEU A 116 -11.38 13.25 1.49
CA LEU A 116 -10.02 12.79 1.78
C LEU A 116 -9.96 11.29 2.03
N GLY A 117 -10.98 10.69 2.67
CA GLY A 117 -11.02 9.25 2.92
C GLY A 117 -11.04 8.43 1.62
N THR A 118 -11.83 8.88 0.63
CA THR A 118 -11.91 8.24 -0.68
C THR A 118 -10.59 8.37 -1.46
N TYR A 119 -9.97 9.56 -1.43
CA TYR A 119 -8.67 9.76 -2.07
C TYR A 119 -7.57 8.89 -1.43
N CYS A 120 -7.55 8.75 -0.11
CA CYS A 120 -6.62 7.85 0.58
C CYS A 120 -6.76 6.40 0.13
N LEU A 121 -7.99 5.89 -0.04
CA LEU A 121 -8.22 4.51 -0.48
C LEU A 121 -7.77 4.26 -1.93
N ILE A 122 -8.07 5.21 -2.83
CA ILE A 122 -7.64 5.11 -4.23
C ILE A 122 -6.12 5.18 -4.32
N PHE A 123 -5.51 6.13 -3.60
CA PHE A 123 -4.06 6.28 -3.55
C PHE A 123 -3.36 5.08 -2.92
N LEU A 124 -3.95 4.47 -1.89
CA LEU A 124 -3.46 3.23 -1.28
C LEU A 124 -3.34 2.11 -2.33
N GLY A 125 -4.42 1.86 -3.08
CA GLY A 125 -4.40 0.84 -4.14
C GLY A 125 -3.36 1.14 -5.23
N PHE A 126 -3.25 2.41 -5.64
CA PHE A 126 -2.22 2.85 -6.58
C PHE A 126 -0.81 2.60 -6.07
N ALA A 127 -0.51 3.05 -4.85
CA ALA A 127 0.80 2.88 -4.23
C ALA A 127 1.16 1.41 -4.05
N ASP A 128 0.21 0.55 -3.63
CA ASP A 128 0.45 -0.88 -3.44
C ASP A 128 0.78 -1.58 -4.76
N ILE A 129 0.02 -1.32 -5.83
CA ILE A 129 0.30 -1.87 -7.16
C ILE A 129 1.68 -1.40 -7.63
N TRP A 130 1.96 -0.10 -7.54
CA TRP A 130 3.22 0.47 -8.02
C TRP A 130 4.43 -0.09 -7.26
N LEU A 131 4.35 -0.19 -5.93
CA LEU A 131 5.45 -0.69 -5.09
C LEU A 131 5.65 -2.20 -5.22
N MET A 132 4.59 -2.99 -5.42
CA MET A 132 4.72 -4.42 -5.72
C MET A 132 5.41 -4.63 -7.07
N SER A 133 5.05 -3.86 -8.09
CA SER A 133 5.70 -3.95 -9.41
C SER A 133 7.19 -3.64 -9.32
N TRP A 134 7.58 -2.63 -8.54
CA TRP A 134 8.99 -2.28 -8.34
C TRP A 134 9.78 -3.38 -7.60
N MET A 135 9.19 -4.00 -6.58
CA MET A 135 9.83 -5.13 -5.89
C MET A 135 9.96 -6.36 -6.80
N GLY A 136 8.98 -6.59 -7.68
CA GLY A 136 9.03 -7.60 -8.71
C GLY A 136 10.21 -7.40 -9.66
N THR A 137 10.38 -6.17 -10.19
CA THR A 137 11.48 -5.90 -11.12
C THR A 137 12.85 -6.00 -10.48
N ILE A 138 13.03 -5.52 -9.23
CA ILE A 138 14.30 -5.69 -8.50
C ILE A 138 14.66 -7.18 -8.35
N ARG A 139 13.66 -8.03 -8.08
CA ARG A 139 13.85 -9.47 -7.92
C ARG A 139 14.27 -10.14 -9.23
N GLU A 140 13.75 -9.69 -10.36
CA GLU A 140 14.18 -10.17 -11.67
C GLU A 140 15.56 -9.61 -12.07
N LEU A 141 15.82 -8.33 -11.82
CA LEU A 141 17.11 -7.68 -12.05
C LEU A 141 18.25 -8.38 -11.30
N SER A 142 17.96 -8.84 -10.09
CA SER A 142 18.89 -9.60 -9.26
C SER A 142 19.40 -10.90 -9.91
N ARG A 143 18.70 -11.43 -10.93
CA ARG A 143 19.09 -12.65 -11.64
C ARG A 143 19.62 -12.39 -13.06
N MET A 144 19.65 -11.12 -13.51
CA MET A 144 20.04 -10.75 -14.88
C MET A 144 21.42 -11.24 -15.32
N ASN A 145 22.33 -11.49 -14.38
CA ASN A 145 23.66 -11.95 -14.74
C ASN A 145 23.77 -13.44 -15.06
N TRP A 146 22.67 -14.19 -14.91
CA TRP A 146 22.70 -15.64 -14.91
C TRP A 146 21.68 -16.26 -15.87
N HIS A 147 22.15 -17.18 -16.69
CA HIS A 147 21.38 -18.12 -17.49
C HIS A 147 21.12 -19.41 -16.70
N VAL A 148 19.95 -20.00 -16.89
CA VAL A 148 19.49 -21.25 -16.24
C VAL A 148 19.69 -21.20 -14.71
N TYR A 149 18.77 -20.55 -13.98
CA TYR A 149 18.70 -20.59 -12.51
C TYR A 149 20.03 -20.44 -11.75
N LYS A 150 20.89 -19.48 -12.15
CA LYS A 150 22.20 -19.24 -11.51
C LYS A 150 23.28 -20.30 -11.77
N VAL A 151 23.12 -21.13 -12.82
CA VAL A 151 24.13 -22.13 -13.19
C VAL A 151 25.19 -21.52 -14.11
N PHE A 152 24.80 -20.76 -15.13
CA PHE A 152 25.74 -20.15 -16.08
C PHE A 152 25.72 -18.63 -15.99
N LYS A 153 26.84 -18.01 -15.64
CA LYS A 153 26.95 -16.55 -15.68
C LYS A 153 27.18 -16.11 -17.13
N ASP A 154 26.36 -15.18 -17.61
CA ASP A 154 26.55 -14.63 -18.95
C ASP A 154 27.68 -13.58 -18.95
N VAL A 155 28.69 -13.84 -19.76
CA VAL A 155 29.91 -13.01 -19.92
C VAL A 155 30.07 -12.52 -21.37
N THR A 156 29.06 -12.71 -22.22
CA THR A 156 29.13 -12.26 -23.62
C THR A 156 29.16 -10.73 -23.73
N PRO A 157 29.91 -10.17 -24.69
CA PRO A 157 29.98 -8.71 -24.91
C PRO A 157 28.63 -8.08 -25.29
N GLU A 158 27.72 -8.88 -25.85
CA GLU A 158 26.44 -8.43 -26.42
C GLU A 158 25.28 -8.52 -25.41
N LYS A 159 25.59 -8.75 -24.13
CA LYS A 159 24.60 -8.90 -23.07
C LYS A 159 23.94 -7.56 -22.76
N PHE A 160 22.75 -7.36 -23.30
CA PHE A 160 21.89 -6.24 -22.95
C PHE A 160 20.97 -6.62 -21.78
N ALA A 161 21.08 -5.88 -20.68
CA ALA A 161 20.18 -6.03 -19.56
C ALA A 161 19.81 -4.63 -19.06
N PRO A 162 18.50 -4.31 -18.91
CA PRO A 162 18.06 -2.96 -18.59
C PRO A 162 18.60 -2.54 -17.23
N THR A 163 19.04 -1.28 -17.13
CA THR A 163 19.45 -0.70 -15.86
C THR A 163 18.24 -0.59 -14.91
N LEU A 164 18.49 -0.49 -13.59
CA LEU A 164 17.42 -0.32 -12.60
C LEU A 164 16.55 0.92 -12.91
N ALA A 165 17.17 1.98 -13.43
CA ALA A 165 16.49 3.21 -13.82
C ALA A 165 15.56 3.00 -15.02
N GLU A 166 16.04 2.32 -16.07
CA GLU A 166 15.24 2.01 -17.27
C GLU A 166 14.07 1.09 -16.92
N ALA A 167 14.33 0.00 -16.17
CA ALA A 167 13.28 -0.91 -15.71
C ALA A 167 12.24 -0.18 -14.83
N GLY A 168 12.68 0.73 -13.96
CA GLY A 168 11.81 1.56 -13.12
C GLY A 168 10.92 2.51 -13.94
N PHE A 169 11.46 3.10 -15.02
CA PHE A 169 10.68 3.91 -15.95
C PHE A 169 9.60 3.10 -16.65
N HIS A 170 9.94 1.91 -17.16
CA HIS A 170 8.98 1.02 -17.80
C HIS A 170 7.86 0.58 -16.86
N VAL A 171 8.18 0.19 -15.63
CA VAL A 171 7.18 -0.16 -14.60
C VAL A 171 6.24 1.01 -14.34
N THR A 172 6.79 2.20 -14.13
CA THR A 172 6.00 3.39 -13.83
C THR A 172 5.10 3.73 -15.01
N ALA A 173 5.61 3.67 -16.24
CA ALA A 173 4.83 3.90 -17.46
C ALA A 173 3.66 2.91 -17.59
N ILE A 174 3.88 1.61 -17.33
CA ILE A 174 2.83 0.58 -17.38
C ILE A 174 1.74 0.85 -16.34
N VAL A 175 2.13 1.09 -15.08
CA VAL A 175 1.16 1.35 -14.00
C VAL A 175 0.34 2.60 -14.28
N TRP A 176 0.98 3.69 -14.70
CA TRP A 176 0.28 4.92 -15.06
C TRP A 176 -0.67 4.72 -16.25
N THR A 177 -0.24 3.98 -17.28
CA THR A 177 -1.09 3.67 -18.44
C THR A 177 -2.32 2.87 -18.01
N PHE A 178 -2.16 1.87 -17.13
CA PHE A 178 -3.27 1.10 -16.58
C PHE A 178 -4.28 1.96 -15.82
N PHE A 179 -3.82 2.85 -14.93
CA PHE A 179 -4.70 3.73 -14.17
C PHE A 179 -5.37 4.80 -15.02
N LEU A 180 -4.67 5.30 -16.05
CA LEU A 180 -5.25 6.22 -17.02
C LEU A 180 -6.37 5.53 -17.81
N MET A 181 -6.14 4.32 -18.30
CA MET A 181 -7.19 3.52 -18.96
C MET A 181 -8.37 3.24 -18.04
N MET A 182 -8.14 2.82 -16.80
CA MET A 182 -9.20 2.59 -15.80
C MET A 182 -10.04 3.85 -15.59
N THR A 183 -9.38 5.00 -15.42
CA THR A 183 -10.03 6.30 -15.24
C THR A 183 -10.86 6.67 -16.47
N CYS A 184 -10.32 6.45 -17.68
CA CYS A 184 -11.06 6.65 -18.92
C CYS A 184 -12.31 5.76 -19.01
N ILE A 185 -12.23 4.48 -18.63
CA ILE A 185 -13.37 3.55 -18.63
C ILE A 185 -14.46 4.03 -17.66
N ILE A 186 -14.08 4.40 -16.43
CA ILE A 186 -15.01 4.91 -15.43
C ILE A 186 -15.63 6.24 -15.90
N TRP A 187 -14.83 7.13 -16.49
CA TRP A 187 -15.30 8.41 -17.02
C TRP A 187 -16.31 8.24 -18.16
N LEU A 188 -16.06 7.32 -19.10
CA LEU A 188 -17.00 6.96 -20.16
C LEU A 188 -18.29 6.34 -19.59
N GLY A 189 -18.18 5.51 -18.55
CA GLY A 189 -19.32 4.92 -17.85
C GLY A 189 -20.22 5.96 -17.15
N ILE A 190 -19.62 7.02 -16.60
CA ILE A 190 -20.37 8.15 -15.99
C ILE A 190 -20.98 9.05 -17.07
N LYS A 191 -20.26 9.31 -18.16
CA LYS A 191 -20.71 10.23 -19.23
C LYS A 191 -21.81 9.64 -20.11
N TYR A 192 -21.80 8.33 -20.33
CA TYR A 192 -22.82 7.61 -21.10
C TYR A 192 -23.52 6.57 -20.21
N PRO A 193 -24.35 7.01 -19.24
CA PRO A 193 -25.13 6.10 -18.43
C PRO A 193 -26.05 5.33 -19.37
N LYS A 194 -25.95 3.99 -19.40
CA LYS A 194 -26.85 3.15 -20.19
C LYS A 194 -28.29 3.51 -19.80
N SER A 195 -29.06 4.03 -20.76
CA SER A 195 -30.50 4.23 -20.59
C SER A 195 -31.12 2.88 -20.21
N LYS A 196 -31.65 2.78 -18.98
CA LYS A 196 -32.36 1.59 -18.53
C LYS A 196 -33.60 1.42 -19.43
N LYS A 197 -33.58 0.45 -20.34
CA LYS A 197 -34.84 -0.11 -20.84
C LYS A 197 -35.49 -0.89 -19.69
N LYS A 198 -36.75 -0.54 -19.45
CA LYS A 198 -37.74 -1.08 -18.50
C LYS A 198 -37.66 -2.61 -18.36
N ALA A 199 -37.52 -3.10 -17.14
CA ALA A 199 -37.85 -4.46 -16.71
C ALA A 199 -38.31 -4.42 -15.24
N GLU A 200 -39.26 -3.53 -14.97
CA GLU A 200 -40.36 -3.79 -14.04
C GLU A 200 -41.33 -4.70 -14.80
N GLU A 201 -41.18 -6.01 -14.67
CA GLU A 201 -42.21 -7.01 -15.01
C GLU A 201 -41.71 -8.40 -14.59
N VAL A 202 -41.52 -8.62 -13.28
CA VAL A 202 -41.92 -9.85 -12.53
C VAL A 202 -41.91 -9.49 -11.03
N SER A 203 -42.85 -8.66 -10.58
CA SER A 203 -43.25 -8.62 -9.16
C SER A 203 -44.75 -8.31 -9.06
N SER A 204 -45.58 -9.19 -9.64
CA SER A 204 -47.01 -9.22 -9.34
C SER A 204 -47.48 -10.67 -9.25
N GLN A 205 -47.36 -11.23 -8.04
CA GLN A 205 -47.93 -12.48 -7.47
C GLN A 205 -46.86 -12.98 -6.48
N ALA A 206 -47.00 -12.91 -5.16
CA ALA A 206 -48.18 -13.09 -4.32
C ALA A 206 -48.27 -12.03 -3.20
N THR A 207 -49.50 -11.60 -2.95
CA THR A 207 -49.96 -10.68 -1.90
C THR A 207 -49.92 -11.34 -0.49
N PRO A 208 -50.11 -10.57 0.61
CA PRO A 208 -49.71 -10.90 1.98
C PRO A 208 -50.70 -11.82 2.71
N GLN A 209 -50.19 -12.68 3.60
CA GLN A 209 -51.00 -13.28 4.66
C GLN A 209 -50.74 -12.56 5.98
N MET A 210 -51.80 -11.91 6.45
CA MET A 210 -51.94 -11.26 7.74
C MET A 210 -51.90 -12.30 8.87
N ALA A 211 -51.30 -11.93 9.99
CA ALA A 211 -51.47 -12.60 11.26
C ALA A 211 -52.88 -12.31 11.82
N GLU A 212 -53.61 -13.37 12.15
CA GLU A 212 -54.49 -13.45 13.32
C GLU A 212 -53.96 -14.56 14.23
#